data_AF-D8TRX3-F1
#
_entry.id   AF-D8TRX3-F1
#
_cell.length_a   1.000
_cell.length_b   1.000
_cell.length_c   1.000
_cell.angle_alpha   90.00
_cell.angle_beta   90.00
_cell.angle_gamma   90.00
#
_symmetry.space_group_name_H-M   'P 1'
#
loop_
_entity.id
_entity.type
_entity.pdbx_description
1 polymer ?
#
loop_
_entity_poly.entity_id
_entity_poly.type
_entity_poly.pdbx_seq_one_letter_code
_entity_poly.pdbx_strand_id
1 'polypeptide(L)'
;MHKGQGVYAHNNVPDVTQTFQNTVLVKNWYEDRFQAAVASASGREQPTKERVIHQALPDGHPGLWETTKKEFDKAMLTSPPPANIKKPSMYTDGNLPDRLNTYGLADSIHYTTGPNPAAEAAKPAPRYMTTTNKELYEVKPQQDLTAHPEAFQSTKSPYGLTDALTKSVRGEATDQSNVVGGKGARGEITRRPGESGNVYGVSVFVDEYAKWGSALKGMPLEETASKKQTKYF
;
A
#
# COMPACT_ATOMS: atom_id res chain seq x y z
N MET A 1 -87.24 -11.53 -47.79
CA MET A 1 -85.83 -11.06 -47.86
C MET A 1 -85.83 -9.61 -48.33
N HIS A 2 -85.84 -8.65 -47.40
CA HIS A 2 -85.65 -7.23 -47.72
C HIS A 2 -84.17 -6.90 -47.61
N LYS A 3 -83.56 -6.53 -48.75
CA LYS A 3 -82.18 -6.02 -48.78
C LYS A 3 -82.19 -4.63 -48.15
N GLY A 4 -81.55 -4.48 -46.99
CA GLY A 4 -81.32 -3.20 -46.35
C GLY A 4 -80.49 -2.29 -47.26
N GLN A 5 -80.99 -1.09 -47.52
CA GLN A 5 -80.26 -0.05 -48.24
C GLN A 5 -79.01 0.34 -47.45
N GLY A 6 -77.84 0.28 -48.10
CA GLY A 6 -76.57 0.67 -47.50
C GLY A 6 -76.55 2.16 -47.19
N VAL A 7 -76.50 2.50 -45.91
CA VAL A 7 -76.21 3.86 -45.45
C VAL A 7 -74.68 4.00 -45.44
N TYR A 8 -74.13 4.76 -46.38
CA TYR A 8 -72.72 5.11 -46.39
C TYR A 8 -72.44 6.13 -45.26
N ALA A 9 -71.25 6.06 -44.66
CA ALA A 9 -70.87 6.79 -43.42
C ALA A 9 -70.95 8.34 -43.50
N HIS A 10 -71.17 8.93 -44.68
CA HIS A 10 -71.22 10.38 -44.90
C HIS A 10 -72.45 10.82 -45.73
N ASN A 11 -73.63 10.23 -45.51
CA ASN A 11 -74.85 10.64 -46.21
C ASN A 11 -75.80 11.42 -45.27
N ASN A 12 -75.64 12.74 -45.19
CA ASN A 12 -76.44 13.63 -44.34
C ASN A 12 -77.40 14.47 -45.19
N VAL A 13 -78.61 14.74 -44.65
CA VAL A 13 -79.64 15.55 -45.31
C VAL A 13 -79.28 17.04 -45.25
N PRO A 14 -79.24 17.77 -46.39
CA PRO A 14 -78.96 19.21 -46.39
C PRO A 14 -80.16 20.01 -45.89
N ASP A 15 -79.90 21.12 -45.22
CA ASP A 15 -80.92 22.04 -44.72
C ASP A 15 -81.27 23.10 -45.77
N VAL A 16 -82.56 23.40 -45.95
CA VAL A 16 -83.10 24.31 -46.98
C VAL A 16 -83.53 25.68 -46.40
N THR A 17 -83.09 25.99 -45.17
CA THR A 17 -83.42 27.26 -44.50
C THR A 17 -82.41 28.39 -44.77
N GLN A 18 -82.85 29.64 -44.62
CA GLN A 18 -82.05 30.84 -44.89
C GLN A 18 -80.81 30.95 -43.96
N THR A 19 -79.71 31.51 -44.49
CA THR A 19 -78.49 31.81 -43.74
C THR A 19 -78.51 33.23 -43.18
N PHE A 20 -78.07 33.40 -41.94
CA PHE A 20 -78.04 34.69 -41.23
C PHE A 20 -76.61 35.04 -40.79
N GLN A 21 -76.36 36.32 -40.48
CA GLN A 21 -75.08 36.75 -39.89
C GLN A 21 -74.90 36.17 -38.47
N ASN A 22 -73.65 36.06 -38.01
CA ASN A 22 -73.29 35.49 -36.70
C ASN A 22 -73.80 36.26 -35.47
N THR A 23 -74.43 37.41 -35.67
CA THR A 23 -75.15 38.18 -34.65
C THR A 23 -76.52 37.56 -34.31
N VAL A 24 -77.11 36.81 -35.24
CA VAL A 24 -78.39 36.12 -35.07
C VAL A 24 -78.13 34.69 -34.60
N LEU A 25 -78.75 34.30 -33.47
CA LEU A 25 -78.46 33.04 -32.77
C LEU A 25 -79.11 31.82 -33.43
N VAL A 26 -78.85 31.59 -34.72
CA VAL A 26 -79.41 30.48 -35.51
C VAL A 26 -78.30 29.51 -35.92
N LYS A 27 -78.50 28.22 -35.66
CA LYS A 27 -77.58 27.12 -36.01
C LYS A 27 -76.12 27.36 -35.57
N ASN A 28 -75.21 27.61 -36.51
CA ASN A 28 -73.75 27.62 -36.33
C ASN A 28 -73.17 28.97 -35.88
N TRP A 29 -74.01 29.89 -35.37
CA TRP A 29 -73.60 31.24 -34.97
C TRP A 29 -72.46 31.24 -33.94
N TYR A 30 -72.39 30.23 -33.05
CA TYR A 30 -71.39 30.15 -32.00
C TYR A 30 -69.98 29.98 -32.57
N GLU A 31 -69.76 28.96 -33.40
CA GLU A 31 -68.47 28.70 -34.06
C GLU A 31 -68.06 29.86 -34.99
N ASP A 32 -69.03 30.43 -35.69
CA ASP A 32 -68.79 31.56 -36.61
C ASP A 32 -68.40 32.84 -35.85
N ARG A 33 -68.86 33.02 -34.61
CA ARG A 33 -68.41 34.12 -33.74
C ARG A 33 -66.97 33.95 -33.27
N PHE A 34 -66.50 32.73 -32.98
CA PHE A 34 -65.08 32.52 -32.66
C PHE A 34 -64.19 32.83 -33.86
N GLN A 35 -64.56 32.33 -35.04
CA GLN A 35 -63.80 32.59 -36.27
C GLN A 35 -63.74 34.08 -36.60
N ALA A 36 -64.86 34.79 -36.48
CA ALA A 36 -64.90 36.25 -36.67
C ALA A 36 -64.11 37.01 -35.59
N ALA A 37 -64.13 36.56 -34.33
CA ALA A 37 -63.33 37.16 -33.26
C ALA A 37 -61.82 37.03 -33.52
N VAL A 38 -61.34 35.86 -33.96
CA VAL A 38 -59.92 35.69 -34.31
C VAL A 38 -59.56 36.52 -35.56
N ALA A 39 -60.46 36.61 -36.55
CA ALA A 39 -60.21 37.39 -37.77
C ALA A 39 -60.18 38.90 -37.51
N SER A 40 -61.08 39.40 -36.65
CA SER A 40 -61.07 40.79 -36.21
C SER A 40 -59.84 41.13 -35.36
N ALA A 41 -59.36 40.20 -34.53
CA ALA A 41 -58.16 40.39 -33.73
C ALA A 41 -56.87 40.45 -34.59
N SER A 42 -56.80 39.66 -35.68
CA SER A 42 -55.65 39.67 -36.59
C SER A 42 -55.70 40.78 -37.64
N GLY A 43 -56.89 41.36 -37.90
CA GLY A 43 -57.09 42.47 -38.85
C GLY A 43 -56.86 42.09 -40.31
N ARG A 44 -56.78 40.80 -40.64
CA ARG A 44 -56.45 40.28 -41.97
C ARG A 44 -57.30 39.07 -42.34
N GLU A 45 -57.37 38.76 -43.63
CA GLU A 45 -57.92 37.49 -44.10
C GLU A 45 -57.05 36.33 -43.60
N GLN A 46 -57.66 35.33 -42.96
CA GLN A 46 -56.94 34.22 -42.35
C GLN A 46 -56.61 33.14 -43.38
N PRO A 47 -55.34 32.70 -43.48
CA PRO A 47 -54.98 31.55 -44.29
C PRO A 47 -55.63 30.27 -43.76
N THR A 48 -55.83 29.29 -44.65
CA THR A 48 -56.51 28.03 -44.33
C THR A 48 -55.94 27.33 -43.11
N LYS A 49 -54.61 27.31 -42.94
CA LYS A 49 -53.93 26.69 -41.79
C LYS A 49 -54.33 27.30 -40.44
N GLU A 50 -54.47 28.62 -40.35
CA GLU A 50 -54.87 29.31 -39.11
C GLU A 50 -56.35 29.08 -38.78
N ARG A 51 -57.19 28.90 -39.81
CA ARG A 51 -58.63 28.71 -39.66
C ARG A 51 -59.02 27.30 -39.19
N VAL A 52 -58.28 26.27 -39.61
CA VAL A 52 -58.68 24.86 -39.44
C VAL A 52 -57.71 24.00 -38.64
N ILE A 53 -56.50 24.48 -38.33
CA ILE A 53 -55.49 23.71 -37.59
C ILE A 53 -55.13 24.47 -36.30
N HIS A 54 -55.15 23.78 -35.15
CA HIS A 54 -54.82 24.37 -33.84
C HIS A 54 -53.34 24.77 -33.68
N GLN A 55 -52.46 24.32 -34.57
CA GLN A 55 -51.01 24.45 -34.46
C GLN A 55 -50.40 24.83 -35.82
N ALA A 56 -50.74 26.02 -36.32
CA ALA A 56 -49.86 26.69 -37.26
C ALA A 56 -48.72 27.33 -36.44
N LEU A 57 -47.64 26.57 -36.20
CA LEU A 57 -46.40 27.18 -35.72
C LEU A 57 -46.00 28.25 -36.76
N PRO A 58 -45.72 29.50 -36.36
CA PRO A 58 -45.39 30.55 -37.31
C PRO A 58 -44.13 30.17 -38.11
N ASP A 59 -44.06 30.61 -39.37
CA ASP A 59 -42.89 30.40 -40.22
C ASP A 59 -41.66 31.04 -39.55
N GLY A 60 -40.66 30.21 -39.19
CA GLY A 60 -39.47 30.63 -38.44
C GLY A 60 -39.53 30.40 -36.93
N HIS A 61 -40.63 29.85 -36.38
CA HIS A 61 -40.64 29.37 -35.00
C HIS A 61 -39.62 28.23 -34.86
N PRO A 62 -38.76 28.23 -33.83
CA PRO A 62 -38.01 27.04 -33.46
C PRO A 62 -39.04 26.05 -32.93
N GLY A 63 -39.70 25.31 -33.83
CA GLY A 63 -40.70 24.32 -33.45
C GLY A 63 -40.13 23.34 -32.43
N LEU A 64 -41.02 22.55 -31.82
CA LEU A 64 -40.65 21.45 -30.94
C LEU A 64 -40.03 20.32 -31.78
N TRP A 65 -38.83 20.57 -32.32
CA TRP A 65 -38.04 19.68 -33.18
C TRP A 65 -36.94 18.97 -32.40
N GLU A 66 -37.12 18.77 -31.09
CA GLU A 66 -36.17 17.99 -30.30
C GLU A 66 -36.50 16.50 -30.42
N THR A 67 -35.50 15.68 -30.71
CA THR A 67 -35.64 14.23 -30.64
C THR A 67 -35.49 13.79 -29.19
N THR A 68 -36.13 12.70 -28.82
CA THR A 68 -36.00 12.10 -27.47
C THR A 68 -34.54 11.84 -27.08
N LYS A 69 -33.68 11.52 -28.07
CA LYS A 69 -32.24 11.39 -27.86
C LYS A 69 -31.58 12.73 -27.49
N LYS A 70 -31.91 13.81 -28.20
CA LYS A 70 -31.36 15.14 -27.92
C LYS A 70 -31.81 15.65 -26.54
N GLU A 71 -33.05 15.40 -26.16
CA GLU A 71 -33.56 15.73 -24.83
C GLU A 71 -32.86 14.94 -23.73
N PHE A 72 -32.65 13.64 -23.93
CA PHE A 72 -31.89 12.79 -23.00
C PHE A 72 -30.43 13.22 -22.87
N ASP A 73 -29.73 13.43 -23.99
CA ASP A 73 -28.33 13.87 -24.00
C ASP A 73 -28.19 15.25 -23.33
N LYS A 74 -29.14 16.16 -23.57
CA LYS A 74 -29.22 17.46 -22.90
C LYS A 74 -29.44 17.29 -21.40
N ALA A 75 -30.41 16.47 -20.98
CA ALA A 75 -30.69 16.21 -19.58
C ALA A 75 -29.50 15.56 -18.84
N MET A 76 -28.77 14.66 -19.50
CA MET A 76 -27.56 14.02 -18.98
C MET A 76 -26.41 15.01 -18.82
N LEU A 77 -26.27 15.98 -19.75
CA LEU A 77 -25.26 17.03 -19.67
C LEU A 77 -25.63 18.14 -18.67
N THR A 78 -26.92 18.45 -18.51
CA THR A 78 -27.38 19.51 -17.61
C THR A 78 -27.61 19.05 -16.18
N SER A 79 -27.77 17.74 -15.95
CA SER A 79 -27.99 17.17 -14.61
C SER A 79 -26.70 16.49 -14.15
N PRO A 80 -25.90 17.11 -13.26
CA PRO A 80 -24.69 16.48 -12.78
C PRO A 80 -25.03 15.20 -12.01
N PRO A 81 -24.16 14.17 -12.06
CA PRO A 81 -24.33 12.98 -11.25
C PRO A 81 -24.30 13.34 -9.75
N PRO A 82 -24.92 12.53 -8.88
CA PRO A 82 -24.87 12.77 -7.45
C PRO A 82 -23.41 12.79 -6.97
N ALA A 83 -23.04 13.85 -6.25
CA ALA A 83 -21.70 14.00 -5.72
C ALA A 83 -21.39 12.88 -4.70
N ASN A 84 -20.13 12.44 -4.65
CA ASN A 84 -19.67 11.53 -3.61
C ASN A 84 -19.50 12.32 -2.30
N ILE A 85 -20.53 12.30 -1.45
CA ILE A 85 -20.55 13.02 -0.18
C ILE A 85 -19.92 12.16 0.90
N LYS A 86 -18.74 12.56 1.38
CA LYS A 86 -18.12 12.01 2.59
C LYS A 86 -18.58 12.80 3.81
N LYS A 87 -18.91 12.12 4.90
CA LYS A 87 -19.26 12.79 6.17
C LYS A 87 -18.04 13.54 6.71
N PRO A 88 -18.21 14.77 7.22
CA PRO A 88 -17.11 15.47 7.87
C PRO A 88 -16.64 14.67 9.08
N SER A 89 -15.33 14.46 9.19
CA SER A 89 -14.70 13.74 10.29
C SER A 89 -13.59 14.61 10.87
N MET A 90 -13.48 14.64 12.20
CA MET A 90 -12.34 15.26 12.90
C MET A 90 -11.06 14.45 12.72
N TYR A 91 -11.20 13.14 12.50
CA TYR A 91 -10.10 12.21 12.34
C TYR A 91 -9.91 11.84 10.87
N THR A 92 -8.67 11.98 10.39
CA THR A 92 -8.22 11.61 9.05
C THR A 92 -7.29 10.41 9.16
N ASP A 93 -7.14 9.65 8.07
CA ASP A 93 -6.26 8.48 8.04
C ASP A 93 -4.82 8.81 8.44
N GLY A 94 -4.37 10.04 8.17
CA GLY A 94 -3.04 10.52 8.57
C GLY A 94 -2.94 10.95 10.04
N ASN A 95 -3.99 11.52 10.63
CA ASN A 95 -3.94 11.99 12.03
C ASN A 95 -4.35 10.93 13.06
N LEU A 96 -5.05 9.88 12.61
CA LEU A 96 -5.65 8.89 13.49
C LEU A 96 -4.62 8.10 14.32
N PRO A 97 -3.49 7.61 13.76
CA PRO A 97 -2.50 6.86 14.54
C PRO A 97 -1.87 7.72 15.65
N ASP A 98 -1.47 8.94 15.31
CA ASP A 98 -0.83 9.85 16.27
C ASP A 98 -1.79 10.29 17.36
N ARG A 99 -3.06 10.57 17.02
CA ARG A 99 -4.09 10.92 17.99
C ARG A 99 -4.41 9.75 18.91
N LEU A 100 -4.54 8.54 18.37
CA LEU A 100 -4.78 7.34 19.15
C LEU A 100 -3.62 7.07 20.13
N ASN A 101 -2.38 7.24 19.68
CA ASN A 101 -1.19 7.08 20.52
C ASN A 101 -1.08 8.19 21.59
N THR A 102 -1.50 9.41 21.28
CA THR A 102 -1.45 10.54 22.23
C THR A 102 -2.43 10.38 23.38
N TYR A 103 -3.67 9.98 23.08
CA TYR A 103 -4.69 9.78 24.12
C TYR A 103 -4.51 8.45 24.88
N GLY A 104 -3.95 7.43 24.22
CA GLY A 104 -3.81 6.10 24.79
C GLY A 104 -5.16 5.47 25.16
N LEU A 105 -5.12 4.48 26.04
CA LEU A 105 -6.31 3.87 26.61
C LEU A 105 -6.53 4.44 28.02
N ALA A 106 -7.69 5.06 28.25
CA ALA A 106 -8.00 5.59 29.57
C ALA A 106 -8.35 4.45 30.56
N ASP A 107 -7.95 4.60 31.82
CA ASP A 107 -8.13 3.59 32.87
C ASP A 107 -9.62 3.21 33.08
N SER A 108 -10.51 4.19 32.96
CA SER A 108 -11.95 4.00 33.14
C SER A 108 -12.60 3.11 32.08
N ILE A 109 -11.97 3.00 30.90
CA ILE A 109 -12.49 2.24 29.76
C ILE A 109 -11.64 1.02 29.42
N HIS A 110 -10.52 0.80 30.12
CA HIS A 110 -9.51 -0.21 29.80
C HIS A 110 -10.12 -1.60 29.58
N TYR A 111 -11.03 -2.02 30.47
CA TYR A 111 -11.66 -3.34 30.38
C TYR A 111 -13.06 -3.34 29.74
N THR A 112 -13.61 -2.16 29.42
CA THR A 112 -14.97 -2.03 28.86
C THR A 112 -14.97 -1.75 27.36
N THR A 113 -13.90 -1.16 26.81
CA THR A 113 -13.80 -0.91 25.35
C THR A 113 -13.69 -2.17 24.51
N GLY A 114 -13.30 -3.30 25.12
CA GLY A 114 -13.03 -4.53 24.39
C GLY A 114 -11.80 -4.42 23.46
N PRO A 115 -11.70 -5.25 22.41
CA PRO A 115 -10.59 -5.21 21.47
C PRO A 115 -10.57 -3.87 20.71
N ASN A 116 -9.42 -3.22 20.71
CA ASN A 116 -9.22 -1.91 20.08
C ASN A 116 -8.05 -1.97 19.07
N PRO A 117 -8.04 -1.08 18.06
CA PRO A 117 -7.02 -1.09 17.01
C PRO A 117 -5.60 -0.82 17.55
N ALA A 118 -5.47 -0.10 18.67
CA ALA A 118 -4.19 0.09 19.34
C ALA A 118 -3.61 -1.25 19.85
N ALA A 119 -4.46 -2.10 20.42
CA ALA A 119 -4.08 -3.42 20.93
C ALA A 119 -3.79 -4.43 19.81
N GLU A 120 -4.40 -4.30 18.63
CA GLU A 120 -4.04 -5.11 17.46
C GLU A 120 -2.71 -4.67 16.86
N ALA A 121 -2.50 -3.35 16.70
CA ALA A 121 -1.24 -2.82 16.21
C ALA A 121 -0.05 -3.11 17.14
N ALA A 122 -0.29 -3.16 18.45
CA ALA A 122 0.74 -3.43 19.45
C ALA A 122 1.10 -4.91 19.60
N LYS A 123 0.32 -5.85 19.04
CA LYS A 123 0.61 -7.29 19.13
C LYS A 123 1.65 -7.66 18.07
N PRO A 124 2.92 -7.93 18.44
CA PRO A 124 3.88 -8.43 17.46
C PRO A 124 3.40 -9.79 16.96
N ALA A 125 3.42 -9.97 15.64
CA ALA A 125 3.15 -11.29 15.07
C ALA A 125 4.25 -12.26 15.53
N PRO A 126 3.88 -13.44 16.09
CA PRO A 126 4.86 -14.43 16.50
C PRO A 126 5.62 -14.93 15.27
N ARG A 127 6.96 -14.95 15.36
CA ARG A 127 7.82 -15.54 14.33
C ARG A 127 8.08 -17.00 14.68
N TYR A 128 7.32 -17.91 14.10
CA TYR A 128 7.53 -19.36 14.24
C TYR A 128 8.64 -19.83 13.28
N MET A 129 9.89 -19.48 13.58
CA MET A 129 11.05 -19.76 12.71
C MET A 129 12.04 -20.78 13.29
N THR A 130 11.66 -21.54 14.32
CA THR A 130 12.50 -22.62 14.83
C THR A 130 12.22 -23.92 14.07
N THR A 131 13.26 -24.47 13.43
CA THR A 131 13.15 -25.79 12.79
C THR A 131 13.14 -26.88 13.86
N THR A 132 12.52 -28.02 13.56
CA THR A 132 12.49 -29.18 14.46
C THR A 132 13.89 -29.66 14.82
N ASN A 133 14.83 -29.64 13.87
CA ASN A 133 16.23 -30.01 14.14
C ASN A 133 16.88 -29.05 15.15
N LYS A 134 16.69 -27.74 14.98
CA LYS A 134 17.23 -26.76 15.93
C LYS A 134 16.62 -26.95 17.32
N GLU A 135 15.30 -27.15 17.39
CA GLU A 135 14.59 -27.38 18.65
C GLU A 135 15.07 -28.66 19.36
N LEU A 136 15.25 -29.76 18.62
CA LEU A 136 15.57 -31.08 19.18
C LEU A 136 17.05 -31.29 19.49
N TYR A 137 17.96 -30.66 18.75
CA TYR A 137 19.40 -30.91 18.88
C TYR A 137 20.17 -29.76 19.53
N GLU A 138 19.62 -28.55 19.58
CA GLU A 138 20.25 -27.41 20.27
C GLU A 138 19.46 -26.99 21.50
N VAL A 139 18.18 -26.64 21.33
CA VAL A 139 17.39 -26.00 22.40
C VAL A 139 17.10 -26.98 23.54
N LYS A 140 16.46 -28.12 23.25
CA LYS A 140 16.08 -29.10 24.27
C LYS A 140 17.28 -29.74 25.00
N PRO A 141 18.32 -30.25 24.31
CA PRO A 141 19.45 -30.86 25.00
C PRO A 141 20.18 -29.87 25.90
N GLN A 142 20.24 -28.60 25.50
CA GLN A 142 20.88 -27.57 26.32
C GLN A 142 20.04 -27.20 27.54
N GLN A 143 18.71 -27.15 27.42
CA GLN A 143 17.80 -27.02 28.55
C GLN A 143 17.95 -28.19 29.53
N ASP A 144 18.00 -29.43 29.03
CA ASP A 144 18.13 -30.64 29.83
C ASP A 144 19.51 -30.71 30.55
N LEU A 145 20.59 -30.34 29.86
CA LEU A 145 21.94 -30.20 30.44
C LEU A 145 21.95 -29.18 31.60
N THR A 146 21.24 -28.06 31.46
CA THR A 146 21.15 -27.04 32.51
C THR A 146 20.23 -27.42 33.66
N ALA A 147 19.17 -28.18 33.39
CA ALA A 147 18.23 -28.64 34.41
C ALA A 147 18.81 -29.78 35.25
N HIS A 148 19.59 -30.68 34.63
CA HIS A 148 20.15 -31.89 35.24
C HIS A 148 21.65 -32.06 34.97
N PRO A 149 22.50 -31.14 35.47
CA PRO A 149 23.95 -31.21 35.24
C PRO A 149 24.60 -32.47 35.83
N GLU A 150 23.97 -33.12 36.81
CA GLU A 150 24.42 -34.37 37.42
C GLU A 150 24.20 -35.59 36.52
N ALA A 151 23.13 -35.61 35.71
CA ALA A 151 22.78 -36.76 34.88
C ALA A 151 23.52 -36.79 33.54
N PHE A 152 23.88 -35.62 33.01
CA PHE A 152 24.47 -35.46 31.67
C PHE A 152 25.97 -35.12 31.69
N GLN A 153 26.72 -35.72 32.62
CA GLN A 153 28.17 -35.54 32.69
C GLN A 153 28.89 -36.37 31.64
N SER A 154 29.88 -35.77 30.98
CA SER A 154 30.76 -36.52 30.08
C SER A 154 31.66 -37.44 30.89
N THR A 155 31.42 -38.74 30.84
CA THR A 155 32.26 -39.75 31.48
C THR A 155 33.07 -40.51 30.43
N LYS A 156 34.35 -40.77 30.74
CA LYS A 156 35.15 -41.69 29.92
C LYS A 156 34.75 -43.11 30.27
N SER A 157 34.41 -43.91 29.25
CA SER A 157 34.08 -45.31 29.47
C SER A 157 35.32 -46.07 29.99
N PRO A 158 35.18 -46.86 31.08
CA PRO A 158 36.23 -47.74 31.54
C PRO A 158 36.42 -48.97 30.63
N TYR A 159 35.51 -49.20 29.68
CA TYR A 159 35.49 -50.35 28.78
C TYR A 159 35.87 -49.99 27.33
N GLY A 160 36.64 -48.91 27.14
CA GLY A 160 37.10 -48.53 25.81
C GLY A 160 38.07 -49.55 25.22
N LEU A 161 37.81 -50.01 24.01
CA LEU A 161 38.81 -50.71 23.20
C LEU A 161 39.86 -49.69 22.73
N THR A 162 40.89 -49.50 23.53
CA THR A 162 42.03 -48.65 23.16
C THR A 162 43.11 -49.50 22.51
N ASP A 163 43.29 -49.30 21.21
CA ASP A 163 44.23 -50.08 20.41
C ASP A 163 45.65 -49.50 20.53
N ALA A 164 46.26 -49.66 21.71
CA ALA A 164 47.61 -49.15 21.99
C ALA A 164 48.67 -49.77 21.05
N LEU A 165 48.39 -50.97 20.53
CA LEU A 165 49.27 -51.70 19.62
C LEU A 165 49.36 -51.08 18.22
N THR A 166 48.32 -50.37 17.75
CA THR A 166 48.38 -49.67 16.45
C THR A 166 49.06 -48.31 16.57
N LYS A 167 48.98 -47.66 17.74
CA LYS A 167 49.67 -46.39 18.02
C LYS A 167 51.20 -46.53 18.05
N SER A 168 51.73 -47.70 18.43
CA SER A 168 53.18 -47.95 18.50
C SER A 168 53.84 -48.25 17.14
N VAL A 169 53.06 -48.50 16.08
CA VAL A 169 53.59 -48.82 14.74
C VAL A 169 54.31 -47.63 14.10
N ARG A 170 53.97 -46.40 14.50
CA ARG A 170 54.66 -45.19 14.01
C ARG A 170 54.67 -44.07 15.06
N GLY A 171 55.58 -44.19 16.03
CA GLY A 171 56.28 -43.04 16.61
C GLY A 171 55.87 -42.63 18.03
N GLU A 172 56.83 -42.72 18.93
CA GLU A 172 56.91 -41.83 20.10
C GLU A 172 57.26 -40.42 19.61
N ALA A 173 56.67 -39.39 20.23
CA ALA A 173 57.03 -38.02 19.94
C ALA A 173 58.48 -37.78 20.41
N THR A 174 59.33 -37.25 19.54
CA THR A 174 60.71 -36.90 19.91
C THR A 174 60.71 -35.58 20.69
N ASP A 175 61.34 -35.55 21.86
CA ASP A 175 61.53 -34.35 22.70
C ASP A 175 62.54 -33.33 22.13
N GLN A 176 62.80 -33.39 20.82
CA GLN A 176 63.72 -32.49 20.16
C GLN A 176 63.00 -31.23 19.71
N SER A 177 63.57 -30.06 20.01
CA SER A 177 63.10 -28.81 19.46
C SER A 177 63.35 -28.79 17.95
N ASN A 178 62.28 -28.75 17.15
CA ASN A 178 62.40 -28.48 15.73
C ASN A 178 62.75 -27.00 15.53
N VAL A 179 64.00 -26.73 15.16
CA VAL A 179 64.45 -25.39 14.78
C VAL A 179 64.01 -25.15 13.34
N VAL A 180 63.22 -24.09 13.12
CA VAL A 180 62.76 -23.72 11.78
C VAL A 180 63.96 -23.35 10.91
N GLY A 181 64.26 -24.18 9.91
CA GLY A 181 65.26 -23.89 8.88
C GLY A 181 64.66 -23.13 7.71
N GLY A 182 65.48 -22.33 7.03
CA GLY A 182 65.09 -21.58 5.82
C GLY A 182 64.89 -20.07 6.06
N LYS A 183 64.62 -19.35 4.97
CA LYS A 183 64.35 -17.90 4.97
C LYS A 183 62.84 -17.70 5.16
N GLY A 184 62.38 -16.85 6.07
CA GLY A 184 60.93 -16.58 6.20
C GLY A 184 60.53 -15.73 7.41
N ALA A 185 61.12 -15.98 8.58
CA ALA A 185 60.97 -15.11 9.74
C ALA A 185 62.13 -14.09 9.77
N ARG A 186 61.82 -12.79 9.78
CA ARG A 186 62.85 -11.74 9.93
C ARG A 186 63.34 -11.73 11.38
N GLY A 187 64.55 -12.24 11.59
CA GLY A 187 65.19 -12.36 12.89
C GLY A 187 66.00 -11.13 13.29
N GLU A 188 66.59 -11.19 14.48
CA GLU A 188 67.37 -10.10 15.10
C GLU A 188 68.45 -9.55 14.16
N ILE A 189 69.18 -10.42 13.44
CA ILE A 189 70.25 -9.99 12.51
C ILE A 189 69.72 -9.15 11.34
N THR A 190 68.49 -9.38 10.89
CA THR A 190 67.90 -8.69 9.73
C THR A 190 67.09 -7.44 10.09
N ARG A 191 66.80 -7.22 11.37
CA ARG A 191 66.02 -6.06 11.82
C ARG A 191 66.91 -4.82 11.81
N ARG A 192 66.40 -3.73 11.24
CA ARG A 192 67.10 -2.44 11.17
C ARG A 192 66.13 -1.26 11.28
N PRO A 193 66.62 -0.05 11.61
CA PRO A 193 65.77 1.14 11.63
C PRO A 193 65.08 1.38 10.27
N GLY A 194 63.84 1.84 10.30
CA GLY A 194 63.11 2.26 9.08
C GLY A 194 62.43 1.15 8.27
N GLU A 195 62.24 -0.05 8.83
CA GLU A 195 61.51 -1.12 8.16
C GLU A 195 60.06 -1.24 8.63
N SER A 196 59.18 -1.66 7.73
CA SER A 196 57.79 -1.98 8.05
C SER A 196 57.73 -3.16 9.03
N GLY A 197 57.08 -2.92 10.17
CA GLY A 197 56.91 -3.92 11.24
C GLY A 197 57.86 -3.76 12.43
N ASN A 198 58.85 -2.86 12.38
CA ASN A 198 59.64 -2.52 13.56
C ASN A 198 58.95 -1.41 14.39
N VAL A 199 59.17 -1.45 15.71
CA VAL A 199 58.43 -0.68 16.71
C VAL A 199 59.03 0.70 16.94
N TYR A 200 58.21 1.68 17.35
CA TYR A 200 58.65 3.02 17.75
C TYR A 200 59.40 2.99 19.10
N GLY A 201 60.44 3.81 19.23
CA GLY A 201 61.21 3.99 20.46
C GLY A 201 62.62 4.53 20.17
N VAL A 202 63.37 4.83 21.22
CA VAL A 202 64.73 5.40 21.09
C VAL A 202 65.77 4.31 21.31
N SER A 203 66.64 4.10 20.32
CA SER A 203 67.86 3.30 20.44
C SER A 203 69.03 4.00 19.78
N VAL A 204 70.21 3.90 20.39
CA VAL A 204 71.47 4.44 19.84
C VAL A 204 72.21 3.38 19.03
N PHE A 205 72.05 2.09 19.40
CA PHE A 205 72.71 0.98 18.74
C PHE A 205 71.72 0.05 18.02
N VAL A 206 72.13 -0.46 16.87
CA VAL A 206 71.26 -1.27 15.99
C VAL A 206 71.03 -2.67 16.54
N ASP A 207 72.01 -3.24 17.23
CA ASP A 207 71.93 -4.54 17.90
C ASP A 207 71.02 -4.53 19.13
N GLU A 208 71.00 -3.43 19.89
CA GLU A 208 70.01 -3.17 20.95
C GLU A 208 68.60 -3.08 20.35
N TYR A 209 68.43 -2.29 19.28
CA TYR A 209 67.13 -2.12 18.61
C TYR A 209 66.59 -3.42 18.00
N ALA A 210 67.47 -4.23 17.41
CA ALA A 210 67.11 -5.48 16.73
C ALA A 210 66.44 -6.52 17.64
N LYS A 211 66.64 -6.42 18.96
CA LYS A 211 66.13 -7.36 19.95
C LYS A 211 64.77 -6.94 20.55
N TRP A 212 64.08 -5.98 19.93
CA TRP A 212 62.77 -5.49 20.39
C TRP A 212 61.74 -6.60 20.62
N GLY A 213 61.74 -7.66 19.79
CA GLY A 213 60.81 -8.79 19.94
C GLY A 213 61.02 -9.60 21.23
N SER A 214 62.23 -9.53 21.79
CA SER A 214 62.58 -10.14 23.08
C SER A 214 62.35 -9.17 24.24
N ALA A 215 62.66 -7.88 24.07
CA ALA A 215 62.52 -6.85 25.10
C ALA A 215 61.06 -6.45 25.38
N LEU A 216 60.20 -6.39 24.35
CA LEU A 216 58.81 -5.92 24.45
C LEU A 216 57.79 -7.07 24.50
N LYS A 217 58.24 -8.32 24.67
CA LYS A 217 57.43 -9.52 24.47
C LYS A 217 56.11 -9.45 25.26
N GLY A 218 54.99 -9.36 24.53
CA GLY A 218 53.63 -9.32 25.09
C GLY A 218 53.03 -7.93 25.33
N MET A 219 53.77 -6.86 25.03
CA MET A 219 53.25 -5.49 25.14
C MET A 219 52.26 -5.16 24.01
N PRO A 220 51.11 -4.53 24.30
CA PRO A 220 50.19 -4.09 23.26
C PRO A 220 50.82 -3.00 22.39
N LEU A 221 50.67 -3.12 21.07
CA LEU A 221 51.30 -2.23 20.08
C LEU A 221 50.90 -0.76 20.27
N GLU A 222 49.71 -0.49 20.77
CA GLU A 222 49.21 0.87 21.05
C GLU A 222 50.07 1.60 22.09
N GLU A 223 50.62 0.89 23.08
CA GLU A 223 51.49 1.50 24.08
C GLU A 223 52.84 1.94 23.49
N THR A 224 53.35 1.19 22.51
CA THR A 224 54.58 1.57 21.80
C THR A 224 54.36 2.79 20.90
N ALA A 225 53.15 2.94 20.34
CA ALA A 225 52.76 4.09 19.53
C ALA A 225 52.51 5.35 20.36
N SER A 226 52.08 5.22 21.62
CA SER A 226 51.87 6.36 22.52
C SER A 226 53.19 6.90 23.13
N LYS A 227 54.21 6.05 23.29
CA LYS A 227 55.48 6.40 23.94
C LYS A 227 56.67 6.43 22.96
N LYS A 228 56.57 7.27 21.93
CA LYS A 228 57.49 7.28 20.78
C LYS A 228 58.95 7.66 21.10
N GLN A 229 59.19 8.40 22.18
CA GLN A 229 60.51 8.95 22.54
C GLN A 229 61.06 8.37 23.85
N THR A 230 60.61 7.18 24.24
CA THR A 230 61.08 6.52 25.45
C THR A 230 62.06 5.39 25.11
N LYS A 231 63.04 5.17 25.98
CA LYS A 231 63.95 4.02 25.88
C LYS A 231 63.27 2.77 26.43
N TYR A 232 62.90 1.84 25.56
CA TYR A 232 62.34 0.53 25.90
C TYR A 232 63.22 -0.65 25.42
N PHE A 233 64.38 -0.34 24.85
CA PHE A 233 65.35 -1.28 24.29
C PHE A 233 66.64 -1.24 25.12
#